data_AF-A0A1K1RLU6-F1
#
_entry.id   AF-A0A1K1RLU6-F1
#
_cell.length_a   1.000
_cell.length_b   1.000
_cell.length_c   1.000
_cell.angle_alpha   90.00
_cell.angle_beta   90.00
_cell.angle_gamma   90.00
#
_symmetry.space_group_name_H-M   'P 1'
#
loop_
_entity.id
_entity.type
_entity.pdbx_description
1 polymer ?
#
loop_
_entity_poly.entity_id
_entity_poly.type
_entity_poly.pdbx_seq_one_letter_code
_entity_poly.pdbx_strand_id
1 'polypeptide(L)' 'MSTLDTMASEQLDTHFTQLEDRLDRDYADVARPRLHAMVDRERARFAGARIHVFVPILVERRVRAALATP' A
#
# COMPACT_ATOMS: atom_id res chain seq x y z
N MET A 1 16.15 -15.77 -9.80
CA MET A 1 14.84 -15.33 -9.28
C MET A 1 13.89 -16.50 -9.48
N SER A 2 13.33 -17.07 -8.40
CA SER A 2 12.47 -18.26 -8.50
C SER A 2 11.07 -17.85 -8.95
N THR A 3 10.32 -18.74 -9.61
CA THR A 3 8.92 -18.50 -10.01
C THR A 3 8.04 -18.12 -8.82
N LEU A 4 8.33 -18.68 -7.64
CA LEU A 4 7.66 -18.37 -6.38
C LEU A 4 7.85 -16.91 -5.93
N ASP A 5 9.04 -16.32 -6.12
CA ASP A 5 9.31 -14.92 -5.76
C ASP A 5 8.52 -13.95 -6.67
N THR A 6 8.31 -14.34 -7.93
CA THR A 6 7.57 -13.55 -8.92
C THR A 6 6.08 -13.54 -8.59
N MET A 7 5.49 -14.71 -8.34
CA MET A 7 4.08 -14.83 -7.94
C MET A 7 3.77 -14.09 -6.64
N ALA A 8 4.65 -14.20 -5.64
CA ALA A 8 4.49 -13.49 -4.37
C ALA A 8 4.55 -11.96 -4.55
N SER A 9 5.37 -11.47 -5.50
CA SER A 9 5.46 -10.05 -5.83
C SER A 9 4.21 -9.55 -6.56
N GLU A 10 3.71 -10.30 -7.55
CA GLU A 10 2.47 -9.98 -8.28
C GLU A 10 1.24 -9.96 -7.36
N GLN A 11 1.15 -10.90 -6.42
CA GLN A 11 0.09 -10.91 -5.40
C GLN A 11 0.18 -9.68 -4.50
N LEU A 12 1.39 -9.27 -4.12
CA LEU A 12 1.59 -8.07 -3.30
C LEU A 12 1.19 -6.81 -4.06
N ASP A 13 1.54 -6.68 -5.34
CA ASP A 13 1.13 -5.54 -6.18
C ASP A 13 -0.39 -5.48 -6.37
N THR A 14 -1.04 -6.64 -6.50
CA THR A 14 -2.51 -6.74 -6.52
C THR A 14 -3.12 -6.24 -5.21
N HIS A 15 -2.53 -6.61 -4.06
CA HIS A 15 -3.01 -6.13 -2.75
C HIS A 15 -2.85 -4.62 -2.60
N PHE A 16 -1.78 -4.03 -3.14
CA PHE A 16 -1.59 -2.57 -3.13
C PHE A 16 -2.58 -1.84 -4.03
N THR A 17 -2.87 -2.39 -5.22
CA THR A 17 -3.90 -1.82 -6.11
C THR A 17 -5.27 -1.82 -5.43
N GLN A 18 -5.65 -2.94 -4.82
CA GLN A 18 -6.91 -3.05 -4.07
C GLN A 18 -6.96 -2.12 -2.85
N LEU A 19 -5.82 -1.89 -2.20
CA LEU A 19 -5.69 -0.93 -1.10
C LEU A 19 -5.94 0.49 -1.59
N GLU A 20 -5.30 0.92 -2.68
CA GLU A 20 -5.51 2.24 -3.26
C GLU A 20 -6.97 2.46 -3.67
N ASP A 21 -7.61 1.47 -4.29
CA ASP A 21 -9.04 1.53 -4.64
C ASP A 21 -9.97 1.61 -3.41
N ARG A 22 -9.58 1.06 -2.26
CA ARG A 22 -10.32 1.25 -1.00
C ARG A 22 -10.13 2.67 -0.47
N LEU A 23 -8.90 3.16 -0.45
CA LEU A 23 -8.58 4.50 0.04
C LEU A 23 -9.24 5.59 -0.82
N ASP A 24 -9.24 5.43 -2.14
CA ASP A 24 -9.87 6.36 -3.09
C ASP A 24 -11.39 6.45 -2.87
N ARG A 25 -12.04 5.33 -2.53
CA ARG A 25 -13.46 5.30 -2.15
C ARG A 25 -13.74 5.94 -0.79
N ASP A 26 -12.90 5.66 0.21
CA ASP A 26 -13.10 6.14 1.58
C ASP A 26 -12.72 7.62 1.76
N TYR A 27 -11.84 8.14 0.90
CA TYR A 27 -11.31 9.51 0.96
C TYR A 27 -11.47 10.22 -0.38
N ALA A 28 -12.72 10.34 -0.85
CA ALA A 28 -13.06 10.90 -2.17
C ALA A 28 -12.54 12.34 -2.42
N ASP A 29 -12.31 13.10 -1.34
CA ASP A 29 -11.77 14.48 -1.43
C ASP A 29 -10.24 14.51 -1.61
N VAL A 30 -9.56 13.37 -1.52
CA VAL A 30 -8.11 13.26 -1.71
C VAL A 30 -7.83 12.79 -3.13
N ALA A 31 -7.11 13.61 -3.89
CA ALA A 31 -6.74 13.25 -5.26
C ALA A 31 -5.95 11.93 -5.31
N ARG A 32 -6.35 11.02 -6.21
CA ARG A 32 -5.73 9.70 -6.40
C ARG A 32 -4.19 9.73 -6.54
N PRO A 33 -3.56 10.68 -7.27
CA PRO A 33 -2.09 10.79 -7.30
C PRO A 33 -1.46 11.05 -5.93
N ARG A 34 -2.15 11.78 -5.05
CA ARG A 34 -1.70 12.03 -3.68
C ARG A 34 -1.82 10.77 -2.82
N LEU A 35 -2.92 10.02 -2.95
CA LEU A 35 -3.07 8.73 -2.26
C LEU A 35 -1.98 7.74 -2.68
N HIS A 36 -1.72 7.62 -3.98
CA HIS A 36 -0.65 6.78 -4.51
C HIS A 36 0.72 7.15 -3.93
N ALA A 37 1.07 8.45 -3.94
CA ALA A 37 2.34 8.92 -3.36
C ALA A 37 2.46 8.63 -1.86
N MET A 38 1.35 8.68 -1.10
CA MET A 38 1.33 8.32 0.32
C MET A 38 1.54 6.81 0.54
N VAL A 39 0.86 5.98 -0.26
CA VAL A 39 0.99 4.51 -0.22
C VAL A 39 2.42 4.10 -0.58
N ASP A 40 2.99 4.64 -1.67
CA ASP A 40 4.36 4.37 -2.09
C ASP A 40 5.39 4.77 -1.03
N ARG A 41 5.22 5.95 -0.42
CA ARG A 41 6.10 6.41 0.66
C ARG A 41 6.10 5.46 1.84
N GLU A 42 4.94 4.96 2.27
CA GLU A 42 4.86 4.02 3.39
C GLU A 42 5.33 2.63 2.98
N ARG A 43 5.04 2.17 1.76
CA ARG A 43 5.53 0.89 1.20
C ARG A 43 7.05 0.84 1.17
N ALA A 44 7.71 1.92 0.73
CA ALA A 44 9.16 2.00 0.64
C ALA A 44 9.86 1.77 2.01
N ARG A 45 9.20 2.07 3.12
CA ARG A 45 9.74 1.81 4.48
C ARG A 45 9.90 0.32 4.78
N PHE A 46 9.21 -0.54 4.04
CA PHE A 46 9.25 -1.99 4.19
C PHE A 46 10.06 -2.70 3.10
N ALA A 47 10.79 -1.97 2.23
CA ALA A 47 11.54 -2.56 1.12
C ALA A 47 12.60 -3.60 1.53
N GLY A 48 13.07 -3.56 2.79
CA GLY A 48 14.02 -4.53 3.34
C GLY A 48 13.38 -5.61 4.24
N ALA A 49 12.05 -5.67 4.33
CA ALA A 49 11.38 -6.64 5.20
C ALA A 49 11.54 -8.08 4.65
N ARG A 50 11.71 -9.06 5.54
CA ARG A 50 11.79 -10.48 5.14
C ARG A 50 10.40 -11.11 4.93
N ILE A 51 9.36 -10.48 5.47
CA ILE A 51 7.97 -10.96 5.45
C ILE A 51 7.09 -9.81 4.94
N HIS A 52 6.53 -9.98 3.74
CA HIS A 52 5.74 -8.93 3.07
C HIS A 52 4.22 -9.08 3.23
N VAL A 53 3.72 -10.24 3.71
CA VAL A 53 2.28 -10.54 3.77
C VAL A 53 1.47 -9.53 4.59
N PHE A 54 2.10 -8.92 5.61
CA PHE A 54 1.45 -7.92 6.47
C PHE A 54 1.71 -6.47 6.03
N VAL A 55 2.54 -6.25 5.02
CA VAL A 55 2.89 -4.88 4.59
C VAL A 55 1.65 -4.10 4.11
N PRO A 56 0.72 -4.66 3.31
CA PRO A 56 -0.45 -3.91 2.86
C PRO A 56 -1.29 -3.35 4.01
N ILE A 57 -1.55 -4.14 5.06
CA ILE A 57 -2.37 -3.69 6.20
C ILE A 57 -1.64 -2.65 7.07
N LEU A 58 -0.31 -2.75 7.19
CA LEU A 58 0.50 -1.76 7.90
C LEU A 58 0.55 -0.42 7.15
N VAL A 59 0.70 -0.48 5.82
CA VAL A 59 0.68 0.71 4.95
C VAL A 59 -0.70 1.36 5.00
N GLU A 60 -1.78 0.59 4.86
CA GLU A 60 -3.15 1.09 4.96
C GLU A 60 -3.37 1.88 6.25
N ARG A 61 -3.00 1.28 7.40
CA ARG A 61 -3.17 1.91 8.71
C ARG A 61 -2.40 3.23 8.83
N ARG A 62 -1.17 3.28 8.30
CA ARG A 62 -0.33 4.49 8.30
C ARG A 62 -0.95 5.59 7.45
N VAL A 63 -1.42 5.26 6.25
CA VAL A 63 -2.06 6.23 5.35
C VAL A 63 -3.35 6.78 5.98
N ARG A 64 -4.21 5.91 6.51
CA ARG A 64 -5.44 6.33 7.20
C ARG A 64 -5.15 7.25 8.40
N ALA A 65 -4.14 6.94 9.20
CA ALA A 65 -3.74 7.79 10.32
C ALA A 65 -3.25 9.17 9.86
N ALA A 66 -2.50 9.23 8.75
CA ALA A 66 -2.05 10.50 8.18
C ALA A 66 -3.20 11.34 7.62
N LEU A 67 -4.22 10.70 7.03
CA LEU A 67 -5.42 11.38 6.52
C LEU A 67 -6.39 11.82 7.62
N ALA A 68 -6.40 11.14 8.76
CA ALA A 68 -7.20 11.51 9.92
C ALA A 68 -6.61 12.67 10.75
N THR A 69 -5.37 13.06 10.46
CA THR A 69 -4.72 14.21 11.11
C THR A 69 -5.10 15.47 10.31
N PRO A 70 -5.74 16.47 10.93
CA PRO A 70 -6.17 17.69 10.26
C PRO A 70 -5.00 18.55 9.75
#